data_AF-A0A933JHE6-F1
#
_entry.id   AF-A0A933JHE6-F1
#
_cell.length_a   1.000
_cell.length_b   1.000
_cell.length_c   1.000
_cell.angle_alpha   90.00
_cell.angle_beta   90.00
_cell.angle_gamma   90.00
#
_symmetry.space_group_name_H-M   'P 1'
#
loop_
_entity.id
_entity.type
_entity.pdbx_description
1 polymer ?
#
loop_
_entity_poly.entity_id
_entity_poly.type
_entity_poly.pdbx_seq_one_letter_code
_entity_poly.pdbx_strand_id
1 'polypeptide(L)'
;MGARREASLLASLASSLGVPAQRGLRSRPTLFAMIGGFPVHVFFDGDIALRDVKVRVNAAGSIPSRLKILRRQEGERTLRRTFATGDPELDRAVVIAGDPAHAAALLSKDVRQLVLASVGRFGASVSRGEVWLVESAQKVDVDRLSKLVRLVVGLARELTLGDDELPARLLAQSRFDPSPELRSAALRLLFERCAASKEAHFALAEAREHLDPYTRLASELANGAEGLARVALAARDSALDVDLRGYAARLVVSRYPRQASRELAVSVMKVGPLQVIEAALDAIERVEQVDLLPELFPLVSPAMFSGPPTERFYRSLLSALEASALVAEHRSSEPAIDPALTETVAIKLLSHPSWKIGVSAATLLGRVGTATAVAPLQQAANIMSWEQGGPERRGAAQLALQKTRSRLRGELGALSVVDPEQREGQLSLAADGFLSMKDSDEG
;
A
#
# COMPACT_ATOMS: atom_id res chain seq x y z
N MET A 1 -10.24 22.79 39.48
CA MET A 1 -8.77 22.94 39.51
C MET A 1 -8.05 22.67 38.17
N GLY A 2 -8.74 22.50 37.03
CA GLY A 2 -8.12 22.00 35.78
C GLY A 2 -7.22 22.99 35.02
N ALA A 3 -7.76 24.11 34.53
CA ALA A 3 -7.06 24.94 33.53
C ALA A 3 -5.83 25.72 34.06
N ARG A 4 -5.85 26.18 35.32
CA ARG A 4 -4.71 26.93 35.91
C ARG A 4 -3.47 26.05 36.07
N ARG A 5 -3.66 24.80 36.52
CA ARG A 5 -2.56 23.85 36.69
C ARG A 5 -1.94 23.47 35.34
N GLU A 6 -2.78 23.24 34.33
CA GLU A 6 -2.32 22.99 32.95
C GLU A 6 -1.53 24.18 32.39
N ALA A 7 -2.05 25.39 32.53
CA ALA A 7 -1.34 26.60 32.07
C ALA A 7 0.01 26.78 32.79
N SER A 8 0.07 26.49 34.09
CA SER A 8 1.32 26.52 34.87
C SER A 8 2.31 25.46 34.41
N LEU A 9 1.84 24.24 34.13
CA LEU A 9 2.68 23.14 33.66
C LEU A 9 3.23 23.45 32.25
N LEU A 10 2.41 23.95 31.33
CA LEU A 10 2.86 24.35 30.00
C LEU A 10 3.82 25.54 30.01
N ALA A 11 3.63 26.52 30.90
CA ALA A 11 4.57 27.62 31.07
C ALA A 11 5.93 27.13 31.60
N SER A 12 5.90 26.22 32.58
CA SER A 12 7.11 25.60 33.12
C SER A 12 7.83 24.74 32.07
N LEU A 13 7.07 24.00 31.27
CA LEU A 13 7.58 23.21 30.15
C LEU A 13 8.22 24.10 29.07
N ALA A 14 7.58 25.21 28.71
CA ALA A 14 8.15 26.15 27.75
C ALA A 14 9.49 26.70 28.26
N SER A 15 9.55 27.06 29.54
CA SER A 15 10.80 27.49 30.19
C SER A 15 11.87 26.39 30.20
N SER A 16 11.51 25.14 30.50
CA SER A 16 12.47 24.03 30.53
C SER A 16 12.97 23.64 29.13
N LEU A 17 12.18 23.91 28.09
CA LEU A 17 12.53 23.71 26.69
C LEU A 17 13.26 24.93 26.08
N GLY A 18 13.36 26.04 26.80
CA GLY A 18 14.00 27.27 26.32
C GLY A 18 13.22 27.95 25.19
N VAL A 19 11.89 27.81 25.15
CA VAL A 19 11.03 28.38 24.11
C VAL A 19 10.01 29.36 24.68
N PRO A 20 9.64 30.41 23.92
CA PRO A 20 8.60 31.33 24.37
C PRO A 20 7.25 30.60 24.45
N ALA A 21 6.52 30.78 25.56
CA ALA A 21 5.20 30.22 25.72
C ALA A 21 4.19 30.99 24.86
N GLN A 22 3.83 30.47 23.68
CA GLN A 22 2.69 30.98 22.93
C GLN A 22 1.42 30.28 23.42
N ARG A 23 0.52 31.04 24.05
CA ARG A 23 -0.81 30.53 24.43
C ARG A 23 -1.72 30.53 23.20
N GLY A 24 -2.32 29.38 22.89
CA GLY A 24 -3.33 29.30 21.85
C GLY A 24 -4.55 30.18 22.15
N LEU A 25 -5.16 30.73 21.09
CA LEU A 25 -6.35 31.60 21.14
C LEU A 25 -7.65 30.89 21.58
N ARG A 26 -7.60 29.60 21.96
CA ARG A 26 -8.78 28.77 22.28
C ARG A 26 -8.87 28.45 23.77
N SER A 27 -10.06 28.02 24.20
CA SER A 27 -10.43 27.69 25.58
C SER A 27 -9.63 26.56 26.25
N ARG A 28 -8.69 25.92 25.55
CA ARG A 28 -7.81 24.89 26.10
C ARG A 28 -6.36 25.37 26.10
N PRO A 29 -5.64 25.26 27.23
CA PRO A 29 -4.22 25.62 27.28
C PRO A 29 -3.43 24.69 26.37
N THR A 30 -2.78 25.26 25.36
CA THR A 30 -1.88 24.56 24.44
C THR A 30 -0.53 25.28 24.42
N LEU A 31 0.55 24.52 24.30
CA LEU A 31 1.87 25.04 23.99
C LEU A 31 2.13 24.77 22.51
N PHE A 32 2.44 25.84 21.77
CA PHE A 32 2.94 25.75 20.41
C PHE A 32 4.32 26.41 20.36
N ALA A 33 5.32 25.69 19.87
CA ALA A 33 6.69 26.18 19.79
C ALA A 33 7.46 25.51 18.65
N MET A 34 8.49 26.20 18.16
CA MET A 34 9.49 25.61 17.26
C MET A 34 10.62 25.01 18.10
N ILE A 35 10.85 23.71 18.00
CA ILE A 35 11.90 23.00 18.76
C ILE A 35 12.71 22.16 17.78
N GLY A 36 14.02 22.40 17.70
CA GLY A 36 14.90 21.67 16.78
C GLY A 36 14.52 21.81 15.31
N GLY A 37 13.88 22.92 14.92
CA GLY A 37 13.39 23.15 13.56
C GLY A 37 11.98 22.63 13.28
N PHE A 38 11.33 21.96 14.23
CA PHE A 38 10.00 21.38 14.04
C PHE A 38 8.91 22.12 14.82
N PRO A 39 7.72 22.34 14.25
CA PRO A 39 6.53 22.74 15.00
C PRO A 39 6.12 21.65 15.98
N VAL A 40 6.09 22.00 17.27
CA VAL A 40 5.68 21.12 18.37
C VAL A 40 4.41 21.67 19.02
N HIS A 41 3.41 20.81 19.14
CA HIS A 41 2.16 21.07 19.85
C HIS A 41 2.07 20.17 21.08
N VAL A 42 1.94 20.76 22.26
CA VAL A 42 1.64 20.04 23.50
C VAL A 42 0.28 20.48 24.01
N PHE A 43 -0.63 19.54 24.19
CA PHE A 43 -2.00 19.83 24.63
C PHE A 43 -2.55 18.71 25.51
N PHE A 44 -3.51 19.08 26.36
CA PHE A 44 -4.24 18.13 27.18
C PHE A 44 -5.52 17.70 26.46
N ASP A 45 -5.81 16.41 26.49
CA ASP A 45 -7.04 15.84 25.96
C ASP A 45 -7.71 14.91 26.97
N GLY A 46 -9.02 14.73 26.87
CA GLY A 46 -9.82 13.92 27.78
C GLY A 46 -10.48 14.68 28.94
N ASP A 47 -11.34 13.94 29.66
CA ASP A 47 -12.08 14.44 30.82
C ASP A 47 -11.20 14.47 32.08
N ILE A 48 -11.58 15.25 33.10
CA ILE A 48 -10.73 15.62 34.26
C ILE A 48 -10.04 14.41 34.94
N ALA A 49 -10.70 13.24 34.97
CA ALA A 49 -10.19 12.02 35.60
C ALA A 49 -9.19 11.21 34.74
N LEU A 50 -9.30 11.29 33.40
CA LEU A 50 -8.51 10.52 32.42
C LEU A 50 -7.83 11.47 31.44
N ARG A 51 -7.19 12.52 31.97
CA ARG A 51 -6.48 13.47 31.12
C ARG A 51 -5.19 12.85 30.60
N ASP A 52 -5.00 12.96 29.30
CA ASP A 52 -3.76 12.63 28.62
C ASP A 52 -3.06 13.91 28.16
N VAL A 53 -1.74 13.90 28.23
CA VAL A 53 -0.87 14.87 27.57
C VAL A 53 -0.53 14.31 26.20
N LYS A 54 -0.89 15.05 25.16
CA LYS A 54 -0.56 14.74 23.78
C LYS A 54 0.55 15.66 23.31
N VAL A 55 1.61 15.05 22.78
CA VAL A 55 2.71 15.75 22.11
C VAL A 55 2.64 15.38 20.63
N ARG A 56 2.57 16.39 19.77
CA ARG A 56 2.63 16.25 18.30
C ARG A 56 3.81 17.05 17.78
N VAL A 57 4.70 16.38 17.06
CA VAL A 57 5.76 17.00 16.28
C VAL A 57 5.36 16.90 14.81
N ASN A 58 5.19 18.04 14.14
CA ASN A 58 4.88 18.08 12.73
C ASN A 58 6.19 18.15 11.92
N ALA A 59 6.48 17.10 11.16
CA ALA A 59 7.62 17.01 10.25
C ALA A 59 7.14 16.67 8.83
N ALA A 60 5.94 17.14 8.47
CA ALA A 60 5.35 16.92 7.16
C ALA A 60 6.27 17.51 6.08
N GLY A 61 6.58 16.70 5.06
CA GLY A 61 7.55 17.05 4.01
C GLY A 61 9.00 16.63 4.32
N SER A 62 9.34 16.37 5.59
CA SER A 62 10.69 15.92 5.98
C SER A 62 10.75 14.42 6.28
N ILE A 63 9.72 13.89 6.94
CA ILE A 63 9.57 12.44 7.15
C ILE A 63 8.74 11.87 5.98
N PRO A 64 9.16 10.76 5.34
CA PRO A 64 8.40 10.13 4.27
C PRO A 64 6.94 9.86 4.67
N SER A 65 5.98 10.44 3.95
CA SER A 65 4.56 10.43 4.33
C SER A 65 3.95 9.02 4.41
N ARG A 66 4.53 8.06 3.67
CA ARG A 66 4.15 6.65 3.65
C ARG A 66 4.75 5.84 4.80
N LEU A 67 5.78 6.34 5.47
CA LEU A 67 6.39 5.67 6.61
C LEU A 67 5.44 5.71 7.80
N LYS A 68 5.19 4.53 8.37
CA LYS A 68 4.43 4.35 9.60
C LYS A 68 5.24 3.49 10.55
N ILE A 69 5.39 3.94 11.78
CA ILE A 69 6.04 3.20 12.85
C ILE A 69 5.09 3.25 14.04
N LEU A 70 4.49 2.10 14.35
CA LEU A 70 3.51 1.96 15.44
C LEU A 70 4.02 0.94 16.45
N ARG A 71 3.53 1.03 17.68
CA ARG A 71 3.73 -0.05 18.65
C ARG A 71 2.99 -1.29 18.17
N ARG A 72 3.58 -2.48 18.35
CA ARG A 72 3.04 -3.72 17.76
C ARG A 72 1.59 -4.03 18.15
N GLN A 73 1.20 -3.74 19.39
CA GLN A 73 -0.17 -3.93 19.89
C GLN A 73 -1.22 -3.08 19.13
N GLU A 74 -0.82 -2.00 18.48
CA GLU A 74 -1.70 -1.06 17.78
C GLU A 74 -1.75 -1.31 16.26
N GLY A 75 -0.68 -1.86 15.68
CA GLY A 75 -0.46 -1.87 14.23
C GLY A 75 -0.82 -3.15 13.46
N GLU A 76 -0.85 -4.32 14.11
CA GLU A 76 -0.88 -5.62 13.39
C GLU A 76 -2.14 -5.86 12.53
N ARG A 77 -3.28 -5.28 12.90
CA ARG A 77 -4.55 -5.53 12.18
C ARG A 77 -4.87 -4.52 11.09
N THR A 78 -4.22 -3.36 11.10
CA THR A 78 -4.69 -2.17 10.35
C THR A 78 -3.75 -1.74 9.23
N LEU A 79 -2.49 -2.17 9.27
CA LEU A 79 -1.49 -1.72 8.32
C LEU A 79 -1.37 -2.67 7.13
N ARG A 80 -1.67 -2.14 5.93
CA ARG A 80 -1.23 -2.75 4.68
C ARG A 80 0.27 -2.54 4.52
N ARG A 81 0.99 -3.53 3.96
CA ARG A 81 2.42 -3.45 3.60
C ARG A 81 3.37 -3.30 4.80
N THR A 82 3.18 -4.10 5.83
CA THR A 82 4.17 -4.27 6.91
C THR A 82 5.34 -5.11 6.42
N PHE A 83 6.55 -4.83 6.91
CA PHE A 83 7.72 -5.67 6.67
C PHE A 83 8.55 -5.82 7.95
N ALA A 84 9.27 -6.94 8.03
CA ALA A 84 10.29 -7.15 9.04
C ALA A 84 11.54 -6.37 8.64
N THR A 85 12.16 -5.70 9.62
CA THR A 85 13.44 -5.03 9.39
C THR A 85 14.58 -6.04 9.34
N GLY A 86 14.48 -7.16 10.08
CA GLY A 86 15.59 -8.08 10.30
C GLY A 86 16.31 -7.84 11.63
N ASP A 87 15.91 -6.82 12.38
CA ASP A 87 16.32 -6.60 13.78
C ASP A 87 15.26 -7.26 14.70
N PRO A 88 15.56 -8.41 15.34
CA PRO A 88 14.56 -9.16 16.12
C PRO A 88 14.03 -8.40 17.34
N GLU A 89 14.80 -7.46 17.90
CA GLU A 89 14.33 -6.65 19.02
C GLU A 89 13.32 -5.61 18.53
N LEU A 90 13.67 -4.89 17.47
CA LEU A 90 12.78 -3.92 16.83
C LEU A 90 11.50 -4.57 16.33
N ASP A 91 11.60 -5.67 15.59
CA ASP A 91 10.46 -6.35 14.97
C ASP A 91 9.49 -6.94 16.02
N ARG A 92 9.96 -7.23 17.25
CA ARG A 92 9.08 -7.64 18.37
C ARG A 92 8.35 -6.47 19.01
N ALA A 93 8.96 -5.29 19.05
CA ALA A 93 8.42 -4.12 19.75
C ALA A 93 7.51 -3.26 18.88
N VAL A 94 7.84 -3.11 17.60
CA VAL A 94 7.18 -2.16 16.68
C VAL A 94 6.73 -2.83 15.39
N VAL A 95 5.73 -2.22 14.74
CA VAL A 95 5.31 -2.56 13.38
C VAL A 95 5.68 -1.40 12.48
N ILE A 96 6.46 -1.70 11.44
CA ILE A 96 6.87 -0.74 10.42
C ILE A 96 6.12 -1.05 9.13
N ALA A 97 5.53 -0.02 8.54
CA ALA A 97 4.88 -0.08 7.25
C ALA A 97 5.28 1.11 6.38
N GLY A 98 5.22 0.93 5.07
CA GLY A 98 5.59 1.97 4.10
C GLY A 98 6.49 1.42 3.01
N ASP A 99 7.44 2.23 2.56
CA ASP A 99 8.45 1.82 1.59
C ASP A 99 9.67 1.23 2.32
N PRO A 100 10.03 -0.04 2.04
CA PRO A 100 11.20 -0.68 2.65
C PRO A 100 12.51 0.08 2.46
N ALA A 101 12.72 0.74 1.32
CA ALA A 101 13.97 1.47 1.06
C ALA A 101 14.09 2.72 1.95
N HIS A 102 13.00 3.46 2.11
CA HIS A 102 12.94 4.60 3.01
C HIS A 102 13.20 4.19 4.47
N ALA A 103 12.58 3.10 4.93
CA ALA A 103 12.79 2.63 6.29
C ALA A 103 14.21 2.10 6.50
N ALA A 104 14.75 1.31 5.57
CA ALA A 104 16.12 0.81 5.67
C ALA A 104 17.13 1.97 5.72
N ALA A 105 16.92 3.03 4.93
CA ALA A 105 17.79 4.21 4.92
C ALA A 105 17.73 5.02 6.23
N LEU A 106 16.56 5.11 6.85
CA LEU A 106 16.34 5.90 8.07
C LEU A 106 16.70 5.14 9.34
N LEU A 107 16.47 3.83 9.39
CA LEU A 107 16.61 3.01 10.58
C LEU A 107 18.04 2.50 10.77
N SER A 108 18.99 3.42 10.95
CA SER A 108 20.34 3.09 11.41
C SER A 108 20.32 2.44 12.79
N LYS A 109 21.42 1.81 13.22
CA LYS A 109 21.55 1.23 14.57
C LYS A 109 21.06 2.18 15.67
N ASP A 110 21.51 3.44 15.64
CA ASP A 110 21.18 4.43 16.66
C ASP A 110 19.72 4.87 16.57
N VAL A 111 19.19 4.98 15.34
CA VAL A 111 17.78 5.32 15.12
C VAL A 111 16.86 4.17 15.54
N ARG A 112 17.25 2.90 15.34
CA ARG A 112 16.50 1.74 15.85
C ARG A 112 16.39 1.77 17.38
N GLN A 113 17.47 2.11 18.06
CA GLN A 113 17.46 2.29 19.53
C GLN A 113 16.55 3.45 19.95
N LEU A 114 16.58 4.55 19.19
CA LEU A 114 15.68 5.68 19.43
C LEU A 114 14.21 5.32 19.19
N VAL A 115 13.90 4.51 18.17
CA VAL A 115 12.55 3.97 17.90
C VAL A 115 12.11 3.02 19.00
N LEU A 116 12.97 2.11 19.46
CA LEU A 116 12.68 1.22 20.58
C LEU A 116 12.35 2.00 21.86
N ALA A 117 13.15 3.03 22.15
CA ALA A 117 12.91 3.90 23.30
C ALA A 117 11.60 4.69 23.16
N SER A 118 11.38 5.36 22.04
CA SER A 118 10.23 6.25 21.84
C SER A 118 8.92 5.49 21.56
N VAL A 119 8.88 4.67 20.52
CA VAL A 119 7.70 3.92 20.08
C VAL A 119 7.49 2.69 20.95
N GLY A 120 8.53 1.87 21.10
CA GLY A 120 8.42 0.59 21.83
C GLY A 120 8.08 0.75 23.30
N ARG A 121 8.77 1.67 24.00
CA ARG A 121 8.64 1.88 25.44
C ARG A 121 7.66 2.99 25.82
N PHE A 122 7.67 4.15 25.14
CA PHE A 122 6.79 5.27 25.50
C PHE A 122 5.50 5.34 24.68
N GLY A 123 5.30 4.45 23.70
CA GLY A 123 4.08 4.46 22.89
C GLY A 123 3.97 5.65 21.94
N ALA A 124 5.10 6.20 21.51
CA ALA A 124 5.09 7.15 20.40
C ALA A 124 4.62 6.44 19.11
N SER A 125 4.12 7.20 18.15
CA SER A 125 3.76 6.72 16.82
C SER A 125 4.21 7.69 15.74
N VAL A 126 4.60 7.15 14.60
CA VAL A 126 5.00 7.92 13.42
C VAL A 126 4.00 7.63 12.30
N SER A 127 3.38 8.65 11.73
CA SER A 127 2.53 8.50 10.55
C SER A 127 2.30 9.83 9.84
N ARG A 128 2.15 9.81 8.51
CA ARG A 128 1.83 11.01 7.70
C ARG A 128 2.77 12.19 7.91
N GLY A 129 4.05 11.90 8.18
CA GLY A 129 5.05 12.92 8.46
C GLY A 129 4.99 13.51 9.87
N GLU A 130 4.28 12.87 10.80
CA GLU A 130 4.11 13.37 12.17
C GLU A 130 4.57 12.34 13.19
N VAL A 131 5.10 12.83 14.31
CA VAL A 131 5.39 12.03 15.50
C VAL A 131 4.41 12.41 16.59
N TRP A 132 3.65 11.42 17.08
CA TRP A 132 2.67 11.56 18.13
C TRP A 132 3.12 10.79 19.37
N LEU A 133 2.88 11.35 20.55
CA LEU A 133 3.05 10.68 21.83
C LEU A 133 1.87 11.04 22.73
N VAL A 134 1.34 10.01 23.41
CA VAL A 134 0.26 10.15 24.38
C VAL A 134 0.75 9.61 25.71
N GLU A 135 0.72 10.43 26.75
CA GLU A 135 1.14 10.05 28.10
C GLU A 135 0.08 10.47 29.12
N SER A 136 -0.20 9.62 30.10
CA SER A 136 -1.21 9.92 31.12
C SER A 136 -0.79 11.10 32.00
N ALA A 137 -1.62 12.14 32.08
CA ALA A 137 -1.30 13.36 32.83
C ALA A 137 -1.09 13.12 34.34
N GLN A 138 -1.57 11.99 34.89
CA GLN A 138 -1.36 11.64 36.30
C GLN A 138 0.11 11.37 36.64
N LYS A 139 0.92 10.97 35.65
CA LYS A 139 2.32 10.56 35.84
C LYS A 139 3.34 11.58 35.30
N VAL A 140 2.87 12.76 34.89
CA VAL A 140 3.67 13.73 34.15
C VAL A 140 4.04 14.90 35.04
N ASP A 141 5.34 15.04 35.31
CA ASP A 141 5.97 16.27 35.76
C ASP A 141 6.66 17.00 34.58
N VAL A 142 7.14 18.21 34.84
CA VAL A 142 7.76 19.08 33.83
C VAL A 142 9.04 18.45 33.26
N ASP A 143 9.86 17.81 34.10
CA ASP A 143 11.13 17.22 33.68
C ASP A 143 10.92 16.01 32.77
N ARG A 144 9.98 15.13 33.14
CA ARG A 144 9.57 13.99 32.33
C ARG A 144 8.99 14.46 31.02
N LEU A 145 8.07 15.42 31.03
CA LEU A 145 7.47 15.93 29.80
C LEU A 145 8.51 16.58 28.89
N SER A 146 9.45 17.34 29.45
CA SER A 146 10.54 17.95 28.70
C SER A 146 11.45 16.89 28.06
N LYS A 147 11.80 15.82 28.79
CA LYS A 147 12.54 14.67 28.25
C LYS A 147 11.78 13.97 27.13
N LEU A 148 10.48 13.75 27.30
CA LEU A 148 9.62 13.14 26.29
C LEU A 148 9.53 14.01 25.02
N VAL A 149 9.31 15.32 25.16
CA VAL A 149 9.30 16.27 24.02
C VAL A 149 10.64 16.23 23.28
N ARG A 150 11.77 16.30 23.99
CA ARG A 150 13.10 16.19 23.36
C ARG A 150 13.31 14.85 22.67
N LEU A 151 12.80 13.76 23.25
CA LEU A 151 12.88 12.42 22.67
C LEU A 151 12.11 12.34 21.34
N VAL A 152 10.86 12.81 21.28
CA VAL A 152 10.08 12.77 20.04
C VAL A 152 10.57 13.76 18.98
N VAL A 153 11.08 14.93 19.39
CA VAL A 153 11.75 15.87 18.47
C VAL A 153 13.04 15.25 17.92
N GLY A 154 13.82 14.59 18.76
CA GLY A 154 14.99 13.82 18.34
C GLY A 154 14.62 12.75 17.32
N LEU A 155 13.57 11.96 17.59
CA LEU A 155 13.06 10.96 16.66
C LEU A 155 12.65 11.58 15.31
N ALA A 156 11.91 12.69 15.34
CA ALA A 156 11.47 13.37 14.11
C ALA A 156 12.66 13.83 13.26
N ARG A 157 13.71 14.36 13.90
CA ARG A 157 14.95 14.77 13.24
C ARG A 157 15.66 13.59 12.58
N GLU A 158 15.84 12.49 13.30
CA GLU A 158 16.54 11.32 12.76
C GLU A 158 15.76 10.61 11.63
N LEU A 159 14.42 10.70 11.66
CA LEU A 159 13.54 10.17 10.61
C LEU A 159 13.36 11.12 9.42
N THR A 160 14.03 12.27 9.41
CA THR A 160 14.05 13.16 8.26
C THR A 160 14.94 12.59 7.17
N LEU A 161 14.45 12.56 5.94
CA LEU A 161 15.19 12.14 4.75
C LEU A 161 15.05 13.21 3.67
N GLY A 162 16.18 13.76 3.21
CA GLY A 162 16.19 14.61 2.02
C GLY A 162 15.94 13.80 0.75
N ASP A 163 15.38 14.44 -0.29
CA ASP A 163 14.99 13.77 -1.55
C ASP A 163 16.16 13.01 -2.21
N ASP A 164 17.38 13.53 -2.10
CA ASP A 164 18.59 12.95 -2.70
C ASP A 164 19.45 12.14 -1.71
N GLU A 165 19.03 12.01 -0.44
CA GLU A 165 19.83 11.33 0.59
C GLU A 165 19.65 9.80 0.58
N LEU A 166 18.60 9.29 -0.07
CA LEU A 166 18.24 7.88 -0.04
C LEU A 166 19.40 6.95 -0.45
N PRO A 167 20.11 7.17 -1.58
CA PRO A 167 21.21 6.29 -1.98
C PRO A 167 22.38 6.34 -0.99
N ALA A 168 22.76 7.54 -0.54
CA ALA A 168 23.88 7.73 0.39
C ALA A 168 23.62 7.04 1.73
N ARG A 169 22.39 7.14 2.26
CA ARG A 169 22.01 6.47 3.51
C ARG A 169 21.96 4.95 3.36
N LEU A 170 21.42 4.42 2.26
CA LEU A 170 21.42 2.97 2.02
C LEU A 170 22.83 2.42 1.90
N LEU A 171 23.74 3.12 1.22
CA LEU A 171 25.16 2.75 1.14
C LEU A 171 25.84 2.81 2.52
N ALA A 172 25.54 3.82 3.33
CA ALA A 172 26.06 3.90 4.70
C ALA A 172 25.57 2.70 5.54
N GLN A 173 24.28 2.34 5.46
CA GLN A 173 23.76 1.16 6.16
C GLN A 173 24.38 -0.13 5.65
N SER A 174 24.56 -0.28 4.33
CA SER A 174 25.14 -1.51 3.78
C SER A 174 26.57 -1.76 4.23
N ARG A 175 27.30 -0.71 4.64
CA ARG A 175 28.69 -0.81 5.09
C ARG A 175 28.85 -0.88 6.59
N PHE A 176 28.09 -0.06 7.32
CA PHE A 176 28.34 0.21 8.72
C PHE A 176 27.30 -0.38 9.67
N ASP A 177 26.20 -0.95 9.17
CA ASP A 177 25.24 -1.62 10.05
C ASP A 177 25.90 -2.84 10.72
N PRO A 178 25.77 -3.03 12.05
CA PRO A 178 26.34 -4.19 12.73
C PRO A 178 25.77 -5.53 12.26
N SER A 179 24.50 -5.59 11.82
CA SER A 179 23.86 -6.83 11.36
C SER A 179 24.21 -7.12 9.89
N PRO A 180 24.81 -8.27 9.58
CA PRO A 180 25.06 -8.70 8.19
C PRO A 180 23.79 -8.78 7.33
N GLU A 181 22.68 -9.18 7.93
CA GLU A 181 21.38 -9.31 7.28
C GLU A 181 20.85 -7.93 6.86
N LEU A 182 20.95 -6.94 7.76
CA LEU A 182 20.60 -5.55 7.47
C LEU A 182 21.53 -4.93 6.42
N ARG A 183 22.84 -5.22 6.49
CA ARG A 183 23.80 -4.78 5.47
C ARG A 183 23.42 -5.30 4.08
N SER A 184 23.13 -6.60 3.99
CA SER A 184 22.70 -7.25 2.74
C SER A 184 21.37 -6.68 2.24
N ALA A 185 20.40 -6.46 3.14
CA ALA A 185 19.11 -5.88 2.79
C ALA A 185 19.24 -4.44 2.26
N ALA A 186 20.03 -3.60 2.93
CA ALA A 186 20.29 -2.22 2.50
C ALA A 186 20.98 -2.18 1.13
N LEU A 187 21.96 -3.07 0.90
CA LEU A 187 22.66 -3.18 -0.38
C LEU A 187 21.72 -3.61 -1.51
N ARG A 188 20.85 -4.59 -1.28
CA ARG A 188 19.81 -4.99 -2.25
C ARG A 188 18.89 -3.82 -2.57
N LEU A 189 18.38 -3.13 -1.55
CA LEU A 189 17.48 -1.98 -1.74
C LEU A 189 18.16 -0.81 -2.48
N LEU A 190 19.46 -0.59 -2.27
CA LEU A 190 20.26 0.38 -3.03
C LEU A 190 20.21 0.05 -4.52
N PHE A 191 20.44 -1.20 -4.91
CA PHE A 191 20.36 -1.60 -6.32
C PHE A 191 18.94 -1.72 -6.86
N GLU A 192 17.94 -2.03 -6.03
CA GLU A 192 16.54 -2.13 -6.46
C GLU A 192 15.92 -0.76 -6.71
N ARG A 193 16.28 0.25 -5.93
CA ARG A 193 15.66 1.59 -6.01
C ARG A 193 16.57 2.62 -6.67
N CYS A 194 17.88 2.51 -6.47
CA CYS A 194 18.85 3.54 -6.81
C CYS A 194 19.94 3.03 -7.77
N ALA A 195 19.65 2.05 -8.65
CA ALA A 195 20.66 1.45 -9.55
C ALA A 195 21.48 2.45 -10.39
N ALA A 196 20.89 3.59 -10.76
CA ALA A 196 21.57 4.63 -11.55
C ALA A 196 22.37 5.64 -10.70
N SER A 197 22.36 5.52 -9.37
CA SER A 197 23.08 6.42 -8.47
C SER A 197 24.58 6.14 -8.47
N LYS A 198 25.39 7.16 -8.14
CA LYS A 198 26.85 7.00 -8.00
C LYS A 198 27.20 6.03 -6.87
N GLU A 199 26.39 6.01 -5.82
CA GLU A 199 26.50 5.15 -4.66
C GLU A 199 26.30 3.67 -5.04
N ALA A 200 25.32 3.36 -5.87
CA ALA A 200 25.11 2.01 -6.40
C ALA A 200 26.30 1.56 -7.26
N HIS A 201 26.79 2.42 -8.15
CA HIS A 201 27.99 2.11 -8.94
C HIS A 201 29.23 1.88 -8.07
N PHE A 202 29.40 2.67 -7.01
CA PHE A 202 30.52 2.52 -6.08
C PHE A 202 30.45 1.22 -5.27
N ALA A 203 29.24 0.74 -4.94
CA ALA A 203 29.03 -0.51 -4.22
C ALA A 203 29.12 -1.77 -5.10
N LEU A 204 29.22 -1.62 -6.43
CA LEU A 204 29.09 -2.71 -7.39
C LEU A 204 30.17 -3.79 -7.25
N ALA A 205 31.43 -3.38 -7.05
CA ALA A 205 32.54 -4.33 -6.91
C ALA A 205 32.35 -5.24 -5.68
N GLU A 206 32.01 -4.64 -4.54
CA GLU A 206 31.71 -5.34 -3.29
C GLU A 206 30.50 -6.26 -3.43
N ALA A 207 29.43 -5.78 -4.10
CA ALA A 207 28.21 -6.55 -4.26
C ALA A 207 28.34 -7.77 -5.16
N ARG A 208 29.22 -7.72 -6.18
CA ARG A 208 29.48 -8.86 -7.09
C ARG A 208 30.15 -10.04 -6.40
N GLU A 209 30.99 -9.76 -5.41
CA GLU A 209 31.71 -10.77 -4.62
C GLU A 209 30.93 -11.20 -3.37
N HIS A 210 29.74 -10.63 -3.16
CA HIS A 210 28.95 -10.88 -1.97
C HIS A 210 28.51 -12.36 -1.88
N LEU A 211 28.47 -12.91 -0.66
CA LEU A 211 28.09 -14.31 -0.42
C LEU A 211 26.61 -14.56 -0.73
N ASP A 212 25.74 -13.59 -0.42
CA ASP A 212 24.31 -13.63 -0.71
C ASP A 212 24.02 -13.56 -2.24
N PRO A 213 23.46 -14.61 -2.87
CA PRO A 213 23.13 -14.58 -4.29
C PRO A 213 22.07 -13.53 -4.64
N TYR A 214 21.19 -13.16 -3.71
CA TYR A 214 20.19 -12.11 -3.93
C TYR A 214 20.84 -10.73 -4.11
N THR A 215 21.86 -10.43 -3.29
CA THR A 215 22.69 -9.21 -3.43
C THR A 215 23.45 -9.18 -4.75
N ARG A 216 24.12 -10.28 -5.11
CA ARG A 216 24.85 -10.37 -6.39
C ARG A 216 23.91 -10.10 -7.57
N LEU A 217 22.75 -10.75 -7.57
CA LEU A 217 21.76 -10.60 -8.63
C LEU A 217 21.17 -9.18 -8.69
N ALA A 218 20.88 -8.56 -7.54
CA ALA A 218 20.40 -7.18 -7.49
C ALA A 218 21.42 -6.21 -8.08
N SER A 219 22.71 -6.42 -7.78
CA SER A 219 23.81 -5.57 -8.26
C SER A 219 23.90 -5.49 -9.77
N GLU A 220 23.42 -6.51 -10.49
CA GLU A 220 23.37 -6.48 -11.94
C GLU A 220 22.55 -5.31 -12.48
N LEU A 221 21.54 -4.83 -11.75
CA LEU A 221 20.72 -3.69 -12.17
C LEU A 221 21.54 -2.39 -12.34
N ALA A 222 22.66 -2.24 -11.65
CA ALA A 222 23.56 -1.10 -11.84
C ALA A 222 24.28 -1.13 -13.19
N ASN A 223 24.31 -2.26 -13.90
CA ASN A 223 24.87 -2.37 -15.25
C ASN A 223 23.86 -1.98 -16.36
N GLY A 224 22.73 -1.36 -16.01
CA GLY A 224 21.74 -0.88 -16.97
C GLY A 224 21.05 -2.01 -17.74
N ALA A 225 20.96 -1.88 -19.07
CA ALA A 225 20.20 -2.80 -19.92
C ALA A 225 20.80 -4.22 -19.97
N GLU A 226 22.13 -4.33 -20.04
CA GLU A 226 22.81 -5.63 -20.04
C GLU A 226 22.60 -6.38 -18.72
N GLY A 227 22.70 -5.63 -17.61
CA GLY A 227 22.41 -6.14 -16.28
C GLY A 227 20.99 -6.70 -16.16
N LEU A 228 20.00 -5.93 -16.63
CA LEU A 228 18.61 -6.37 -16.67
C LEU A 228 18.43 -7.65 -17.50
N ALA A 229 19.11 -7.79 -18.64
CA ALA A 229 19.08 -9.00 -19.45
C ALA A 229 19.66 -10.21 -18.69
N ARG A 230 20.75 -10.03 -17.92
CA ARG A 230 21.30 -11.08 -17.04
C ARG A 230 20.35 -11.48 -15.92
N VAL A 231 19.65 -10.52 -15.31
CA VAL A 231 18.61 -10.81 -14.31
C VAL A 231 17.46 -11.61 -14.94
N ALA A 232 17.04 -11.27 -16.16
CA ALA A 232 16.00 -12.02 -16.86
C ALA A 232 16.44 -13.43 -17.29
N LEU A 233 17.74 -13.64 -17.58
CA LEU A 233 18.29 -14.99 -17.76
C LEU A 233 18.20 -15.79 -16.46
N ALA A 234 18.61 -15.21 -15.32
CA ALA A 234 18.52 -15.86 -14.02
C ALA A 234 17.08 -16.26 -13.65
N ALA A 235 16.08 -15.43 -13.97
CA ALA A 235 14.68 -15.77 -13.72
C ALA A 235 14.21 -17.02 -14.49
N ARG A 236 14.81 -17.30 -15.66
CA ARG A 236 14.45 -18.42 -16.53
C ARG A 236 15.31 -19.67 -16.29
N ASP A 237 16.46 -19.52 -15.66
CA ASP A 237 17.40 -20.61 -15.43
C ASP A 237 16.83 -21.65 -14.46
N SER A 238 16.51 -22.83 -14.98
CA SER A 238 15.97 -23.94 -14.18
C SER A 238 16.98 -24.58 -13.22
N ALA A 239 18.28 -24.30 -13.37
CA ALA A 239 19.30 -24.76 -12.45
C ALA A 239 19.35 -23.93 -11.15
N LEU A 240 18.77 -22.72 -11.15
CA LEU A 240 18.69 -21.88 -9.97
C LEU A 240 17.49 -22.25 -9.09
N ASP A 241 17.65 -21.97 -7.80
CA ASP A 241 16.59 -22.10 -6.81
C ASP A 241 15.35 -21.25 -7.18
N VAL A 242 14.16 -21.78 -6.92
CA VAL A 242 12.89 -21.16 -7.32
C VAL A 242 12.67 -19.79 -6.67
N ASP A 243 13.14 -19.58 -5.43
CA ASP A 243 12.99 -18.31 -4.73
C ASP A 243 13.91 -17.24 -5.33
N LEU A 244 15.13 -17.62 -5.72
CA LEU A 244 16.06 -16.72 -6.41
C LEU A 244 15.53 -16.34 -7.80
N ARG A 245 14.95 -17.30 -8.53
CA ARG A 245 14.28 -17.04 -9.82
C ARG A 245 13.07 -16.12 -9.66
N GLY A 246 12.26 -16.33 -8.63
CA GLY A 246 11.11 -15.49 -8.32
C GLY A 246 11.53 -14.06 -7.96
N TYR A 247 12.62 -13.93 -7.21
CA TYR A 247 13.23 -12.63 -6.95
C TYR A 247 13.76 -11.96 -8.23
N ALA A 248 14.46 -12.70 -9.09
CA ALA A 248 14.90 -12.21 -10.40
C ALA A 248 13.73 -11.67 -11.23
N ALA A 249 12.61 -12.40 -11.30
CA ALA A 249 11.40 -11.98 -11.99
C ALA A 249 10.83 -10.68 -11.41
N ARG A 250 10.79 -10.52 -10.08
CA ARG A 250 10.40 -9.27 -9.43
C ARG A 250 11.26 -8.09 -9.84
N LEU A 251 12.58 -8.28 -9.90
CA LEU A 251 13.52 -7.23 -10.31
C LEU A 251 13.28 -6.80 -11.76
N VAL A 252 13.06 -7.76 -12.67
CA VAL A 252 12.78 -7.47 -14.09
C VAL A 252 11.51 -6.63 -14.23
N VAL A 253 10.42 -7.07 -13.58
CA VAL A 253 9.13 -6.35 -13.60
C VAL A 253 9.30 -4.95 -13.01
N SER A 254 9.95 -4.82 -11.85
CA SER A 254 10.02 -3.56 -11.12
C SER A 254 10.83 -2.45 -11.84
N ARG A 255 11.51 -2.77 -12.95
CA ARG A 255 12.33 -1.83 -13.74
C ARG A 255 11.67 -1.30 -15.01
N TYR A 256 10.44 -1.71 -15.31
CA TYR A 256 9.57 -1.09 -16.33
C TYR A 256 9.30 0.39 -15.94
N PRO A 257 9.17 1.37 -16.89
CA PRO A 257 8.45 1.29 -18.19
C PRO A 257 9.29 1.25 -19.47
N ARG A 258 10.54 0.79 -19.44
CA ARG A 258 11.28 0.59 -20.69
C ARG A 258 10.67 -0.60 -21.46
N GLN A 259 10.37 -0.42 -22.74
CA GLN A 259 9.85 -1.46 -23.64
C GLN A 259 10.62 -2.79 -23.53
N ALA A 260 11.95 -2.74 -23.37
CA ALA A 260 12.79 -3.91 -23.14
C ALA A 260 12.43 -4.70 -21.86
N SER A 261 12.01 -4.02 -20.77
CA SER A 261 11.57 -4.68 -19.54
C SER A 261 10.25 -5.44 -19.73
N ARG A 262 9.39 -4.97 -20.65
CA ARG A 262 8.12 -5.62 -21.01
C ARG A 262 8.35 -7.02 -21.57
N GLU A 263 9.14 -7.08 -22.63
CA GLU A 263 9.43 -8.32 -23.36
C GLU A 263 10.13 -9.32 -22.44
N LEU A 264 11.07 -8.84 -21.62
CA LEU A 264 11.74 -9.67 -20.62
C LEU A 264 10.75 -10.19 -19.58
N ALA A 265 9.90 -9.35 -19.00
CA ALA A 265 8.88 -9.77 -18.02
C ALA A 265 7.95 -10.84 -18.60
N VAL A 266 7.40 -10.63 -19.80
CA VAL A 266 6.56 -11.61 -20.49
C VAL A 266 7.32 -12.91 -20.76
N SER A 267 8.58 -12.83 -21.19
CA SER A 267 9.39 -14.03 -21.44
C SER A 267 9.65 -14.84 -20.17
N VAL A 268 9.85 -14.17 -19.02
CA VAL A 268 10.03 -14.82 -17.73
C VAL A 268 8.74 -15.52 -17.30
N MET A 269 7.59 -14.88 -17.49
CA MET A 269 6.30 -15.46 -17.10
C MET A 269 5.81 -16.58 -18.03
N LYS A 270 6.26 -16.61 -19.29
CA LYS A 270 5.93 -17.69 -20.25
C LYS A 270 6.56 -19.04 -19.89
N VAL A 271 7.73 -19.03 -19.25
CA VAL A 271 8.57 -20.23 -19.03
C VAL A 271 8.78 -20.51 -17.53
N GLY A 272 8.46 -19.56 -16.66
CA GLY A 272 8.64 -19.69 -15.23
C GLY A 272 7.65 -20.69 -14.59
N PRO A 273 8.07 -21.41 -13.52
CA PRO A 273 7.13 -22.14 -12.69
C PRO A 273 6.17 -21.16 -12.00
N LEU A 274 5.05 -21.67 -11.50
CA LEU A 274 3.98 -20.88 -10.91
C LEU A 274 4.47 -19.88 -9.86
N GLN A 275 5.40 -20.27 -8.98
CA GLN A 275 5.96 -19.42 -7.93
C GLN A 275 6.72 -18.20 -8.48
N VAL A 276 7.39 -18.36 -9.62
CA VAL A 276 8.09 -17.26 -10.29
C VAL A 276 7.09 -16.28 -10.91
N ILE A 277 5.99 -16.81 -11.47
CA ILE A 277 4.89 -16.01 -12.00
C ILE A 277 4.16 -15.27 -10.87
N GLU A 278 3.89 -15.94 -9.74
CA GLU A 278 3.34 -15.31 -8.54
C GLU A 278 4.20 -14.13 -8.09
N ALA A 279 5.53 -14.33 -8.04
CA ALA A 279 6.46 -13.26 -7.67
C ALA A 279 6.41 -12.10 -8.67
N ALA A 280 6.32 -12.37 -9.98
CA ALA A 280 6.17 -11.35 -11.00
C ALA A 280 4.85 -10.57 -10.86
N LEU A 281 3.72 -11.25 -10.64
CA LEU A 281 2.41 -10.63 -10.41
C LEU A 281 2.41 -9.75 -9.15
N ASP A 282 3.04 -10.22 -8.05
CA ASP A 282 3.23 -9.44 -6.83
C ASP A 282 4.01 -8.14 -7.11
N ALA A 283 5.00 -8.17 -8.02
CA ALA A 283 5.74 -6.97 -8.43
C ALA A 283 4.90 -6.03 -9.31
N ILE A 284 4.08 -6.56 -10.23
CA ILE A 284 3.19 -5.76 -11.07
C ILE A 284 2.21 -4.95 -10.21
N GLU A 285 1.59 -5.60 -9.22
CA GLU A 285 0.70 -4.93 -8.27
C GLU A 285 1.43 -3.80 -7.52
N ARG A 286 2.66 -4.05 -7.07
CA ARG A 286 3.42 -3.09 -6.26
C ARG A 286 3.89 -1.86 -7.02
N VAL A 287 4.22 -2.02 -8.30
CA VAL A 287 4.72 -0.93 -9.16
C VAL A 287 3.58 -0.28 -9.97
N GLU A 288 2.33 -0.74 -9.77
CA GLU A 288 1.13 -0.22 -10.45
C GLU A 288 1.25 -0.32 -11.99
N GLN A 289 1.95 -1.34 -12.48
CA GLN A 289 2.26 -1.55 -13.91
C GLN A 289 1.23 -2.44 -14.59
N VAL A 290 0.00 -1.99 -14.52
CA VAL A 290 -1.18 -2.75 -14.92
C VAL A 290 -1.22 -3.05 -16.43
N ASP A 291 -0.47 -2.30 -17.24
CA ASP A 291 -0.34 -2.46 -18.69
C ASP A 291 0.29 -3.81 -19.12
N LEU A 292 0.95 -4.51 -18.19
CA LEU A 292 1.52 -5.84 -18.46
C LEU A 292 0.44 -6.92 -18.46
N LEU A 293 -0.63 -6.75 -17.70
CA LEU A 293 -1.62 -7.80 -17.43
C LEU A 293 -2.29 -8.41 -18.67
N PRO A 294 -2.59 -7.67 -19.77
CA PRO A 294 -3.19 -8.28 -20.97
C PRO A 294 -2.28 -9.35 -21.60
N GLU A 295 -0.96 -9.15 -21.57
CA GLU A 295 0.01 -10.10 -22.13
C GLU A 295 0.21 -11.32 -21.25
N LEU A 296 -0.07 -11.18 -19.95
CA LEU A 296 0.01 -12.26 -18.98
C LEU A 296 -1.26 -13.09 -18.98
N PHE A 297 -2.37 -12.50 -19.40
CA PHE A 297 -3.64 -13.15 -19.30
C PHE A 297 -3.72 -14.51 -20.03
N PRO A 298 -3.20 -14.67 -21.27
CA PRO A 298 -3.13 -15.97 -21.92
C PRO A 298 -2.32 -17.01 -21.13
N LEU A 299 -1.34 -16.56 -20.34
CA LEU A 299 -0.46 -17.40 -19.51
C LEU A 299 -1.14 -17.86 -18.23
N VAL A 300 -2.16 -17.14 -17.77
CA VAL A 300 -2.96 -17.43 -16.58
C VAL A 300 -4.06 -18.47 -16.88
N SER A 301 -4.20 -18.91 -18.13
CA SER A 301 -5.14 -19.98 -18.50
C SER A 301 -4.80 -21.27 -17.73
N PRO A 302 -5.78 -21.93 -17.08
CA PRO A 302 -5.57 -23.17 -16.31
C PRO A 302 -4.86 -24.30 -17.08
N ALA A 303 -4.90 -24.26 -18.42
CA ALA A 303 -4.23 -25.24 -19.28
C ALA A 303 -2.70 -25.13 -19.30
N MET A 304 -2.12 -24.01 -18.85
CA MET A 304 -0.67 -23.74 -18.94
C MET A 304 0.14 -24.28 -17.74
N PHE A 305 -0.51 -24.59 -16.62
CA PHE A 305 0.18 -24.96 -15.40
C PHE A 305 0.22 -26.47 -15.22
N SER A 306 1.39 -27.02 -14.90
CA SER A 306 1.60 -28.43 -14.56
C SER A 306 1.00 -28.83 -13.19
N GLY A 307 0.19 -27.97 -12.58
CA GLY A 307 -0.50 -28.19 -11.30
C GLY A 307 -1.55 -27.10 -11.03
N PRO A 308 -2.45 -27.32 -10.06
CA PRO A 308 -3.48 -26.34 -9.71
C PRO A 308 -2.83 -25.08 -9.14
N PRO A 309 -3.23 -23.87 -9.59
CA PRO A 309 -2.70 -22.64 -9.03
C PRO A 309 -3.01 -22.50 -7.54
N THR A 310 -2.11 -21.86 -6.79
CA THR A 310 -2.29 -21.68 -5.35
C THR A 310 -3.32 -20.59 -5.05
N GLU A 311 -3.87 -20.57 -3.84
CA GLU A 311 -4.72 -19.46 -3.39
C GLU A 311 -3.98 -18.11 -3.48
N ARG A 312 -2.66 -18.12 -3.22
CA ARG A 312 -1.82 -16.92 -3.28
C ARG A 312 -1.78 -16.36 -4.70
N PHE A 313 -1.58 -17.20 -5.71
CA PHE A 313 -1.59 -16.80 -7.12
C PHE A 313 -2.86 -16.05 -7.50
N TYR A 314 -4.03 -16.62 -7.20
CA TYR A 314 -5.31 -15.99 -7.55
C TYR A 314 -5.54 -14.68 -6.80
N ARG A 315 -5.06 -14.56 -5.55
CA ARG A 315 -5.10 -13.29 -4.83
C ARG A 315 -4.22 -12.24 -5.51
N SER A 316 -2.98 -12.56 -5.85
CA SER A 316 -2.07 -11.64 -6.55
C SER A 316 -2.63 -11.21 -7.91
N LEU A 317 -3.22 -12.16 -8.66
CA LEU A 317 -3.91 -11.87 -9.92
C LEU A 317 -5.09 -10.91 -9.71
N LEU A 318 -6.00 -11.21 -8.77
CA LEU A 318 -7.17 -10.38 -8.50
C LEU A 318 -6.78 -8.98 -7.99
N SER A 319 -5.77 -8.88 -7.15
CA SER A 319 -5.23 -7.59 -6.70
C SER A 319 -4.66 -6.78 -7.86
N ALA A 320 -3.92 -7.42 -8.78
CA ALA A 320 -3.36 -6.74 -9.95
C ALA A 320 -4.47 -6.26 -10.91
N LEU A 321 -5.51 -7.08 -11.13
CA LEU A 321 -6.70 -6.70 -11.90
C LEU A 321 -7.49 -5.56 -11.24
N GLU A 322 -7.64 -5.58 -9.92
CA GLU A 322 -8.30 -4.51 -9.16
C GLU A 322 -7.52 -3.19 -9.25
N ALA A 323 -6.18 -3.26 -9.16
CA ALA A 323 -5.31 -2.09 -9.36
C ALA A 323 -5.48 -1.52 -10.77
N SER A 324 -5.60 -2.38 -11.79
CA SER A 324 -5.85 -1.95 -13.17
C SER A 324 -7.19 -1.23 -13.33
N ALA A 325 -8.26 -1.80 -12.78
CA ALA A 325 -9.58 -1.20 -12.79
C ALA A 325 -9.58 0.18 -12.12
N LEU A 326 -8.88 0.34 -11.00
CA LEU A 326 -8.73 1.64 -10.32
C LEU A 326 -7.99 2.66 -11.18
N VAL A 327 -6.92 2.26 -11.87
CA VAL A 327 -6.18 3.16 -12.77
C VAL A 327 -7.06 3.59 -13.94
N ALA A 328 -7.85 2.68 -14.52
CA ALA A 328 -8.80 2.99 -15.59
C ALA A 328 -9.91 3.96 -15.16
N GLU A 329 -10.41 3.87 -13.92
CA GLU A 329 -11.41 4.81 -13.39
C GLU A 329 -10.87 6.26 -13.26
N HIS A 330 -9.57 6.42 -12.99
CA HIS A 330 -8.97 7.74 -12.72
C HIS A 330 -8.32 8.38 -13.96
N ARG A 331 -7.99 7.60 -14.98
CA ARG A 331 -7.38 8.09 -16.22
C ARG A 331 -8.44 8.12 -17.31
N SER A 332 -8.71 9.30 -17.87
CA SER A 332 -9.59 9.46 -19.05
C SER A 332 -9.04 8.84 -20.34
N SER A 333 -7.87 8.20 -20.28
CA SER A 333 -7.24 7.48 -21.39
C SER A 333 -7.66 6.01 -21.38
N GLU A 334 -7.66 5.41 -22.58
CA GLU A 334 -7.96 4.01 -22.87
C GLU A 334 -7.48 3.04 -21.76
N PRO A 335 -8.36 2.13 -21.29
CA PRO A 335 -8.02 1.24 -20.17
C PRO A 335 -6.85 0.33 -20.54
N ALA A 336 -5.90 0.19 -19.60
CA ALA A 336 -4.71 -0.65 -19.74
C ALA A 336 -5.03 -2.13 -20.03
N ILE A 337 -6.19 -2.60 -19.54
CA ILE A 337 -6.70 -3.95 -19.77
C ILE A 337 -8.11 -3.82 -20.32
N ASP A 338 -8.42 -4.64 -21.33
CA ASP A 338 -9.78 -4.87 -21.77
C ASP A 338 -10.69 -5.22 -20.58
N PRO A 339 -11.68 -4.36 -20.24
CA PRO A 339 -12.62 -4.60 -19.16
C PRO A 339 -13.36 -5.94 -19.31
N ALA A 340 -13.66 -6.37 -20.54
CA ALA A 340 -14.34 -7.64 -20.81
C ALA A 340 -13.48 -8.84 -20.40
N LEU A 341 -12.17 -8.73 -20.56
CA LEU A 341 -11.21 -9.73 -20.12
C LEU A 341 -11.21 -9.84 -18.60
N THR A 342 -11.08 -8.70 -17.91
CA THR A 342 -11.10 -8.64 -16.44
C THR A 342 -12.39 -9.22 -15.87
N GLU A 343 -13.53 -8.88 -16.48
CA GLU A 343 -14.83 -9.43 -16.15
C GLU A 343 -14.87 -10.95 -16.34
N THR A 344 -14.41 -11.46 -17.49
CA THR A 344 -14.38 -12.90 -17.78
C THR A 344 -13.59 -13.70 -16.74
N VAL A 345 -12.46 -13.16 -16.28
CA VAL A 345 -11.65 -13.78 -15.22
C VAL A 345 -12.41 -13.84 -13.92
N ALA A 346 -12.93 -12.69 -13.50
CA ALA A 346 -13.61 -12.59 -12.22
C ALA A 346 -14.86 -13.47 -12.21
N ILE A 347 -15.60 -13.58 -13.32
CA ILE A 347 -16.71 -14.54 -13.48
C ILE A 347 -16.24 -15.98 -13.26
N LYS A 348 -15.13 -16.41 -13.87
CA LYS A 348 -14.58 -17.76 -13.67
C LYS A 348 -14.17 -18.00 -12.21
N LEU A 349 -13.56 -17.00 -11.57
CA LEU A 349 -13.09 -17.08 -10.19
C LEU A 349 -14.21 -16.96 -9.15
N LEU A 350 -15.41 -16.54 -9.52
CA LEU A 350 -16.56 -16.56 -8.61
C LEU A 350 -16.77 -17.96 -8.05
N SER A 351 -16.64 -19.01 -8.87
CA SER A 351 -16.89 -20.41 -8.48
C SER A 351 -15.69 -21.10 -7.83
N HIS A 352 -14.64 -20.36 -7.49
CA HIS A 352 -13.42 -20.94 -6.90
C HIS A 352 -13.70 -21.60 -5.52
N PRO A 353 -13.06 -22.74 -5.18
CA PRO A 353 -13.27 -23.44 -3.90
C PRO A 353 -12.95 -22.59 -2.66
N SER A 354 -11.90 -21.77 -2.71
CA SER A 354 -11.64 -20.76 -1.66
C SER A 354 -12.67 -19.63 -1.75
N TRP A 355 -13.50 -19.50 -0.71
CA TRP A 355 -14.48 -18.44 -0.59
C TRP A 355 -13.84 -17.03 -0.65
N LYS A 356 -12.60 -16.87 -0.16
CA LYS A 356 -11.88 -15.58 -0.18
C LYS A 356 -11.62 -15.12 -1.62
N ILE A 357 -11.27 -16.05 -2.51
CA ILE A 357 -11.11 -15.76 -3.94
C ILE A 357 -12.45 -15.38 -4.55
N GLY A 358 -13.53 -16.10 -4.22
CA GLY A 358 -14.88 -15.77 -4.65
C GLY A 358 -15.35 -14.38 -4.18
N VAL A 359 -15.03 -13.98 -2.94
CA VAL A 359 -15.30 -12.63 -2.40
C VAL A 359 -14.54 -11.56 -3.18
N SER A 360 -13.23 -11.75 -3.40
CA SER A 360 -12.41 -10.79 -4.17
C SER A 360 -12.88 -10.69 -5.62
N ALA A 361 -13.24 -11.80 -6.25
CA ALA A 361 -13.79 -11.83 -7.60
C ALA A 361 -15.14 -11.09 -7.69
N ALA A 362 -16.06 -11.33 -6.75
CA ALA A 362 -17.32 -10.60 -6.67
C ALA A 362 -17.08 -9.10 -6.46
N THR A 363 -16.15 -8.74 -5.58
CA THR A 363 -15.79 -7.34 -5.32
C THR A 363 -15.28 -6.65 -6.59
N LEU A 364 -14.40 -7.32 -7.34
CA LEU A 364 -13.89 -6.84 -8.63
C LEU A 364 -15.03 -6.67 -9.65
N LEU A 365 -15.93 -7.65 -9.78
CA LEU A 365 -17.10 -7.55 -10.65
C LEU A 365 -18.06 -6.42 -10.26
N GLY A 366 -18.16 -6.09 -8.98
CA GLY A 366 -18.92 -4.92 -8.54
C GLY A 366 -18.35 -3.59 -9.08
N ARG A 367 -17.08 -3.57 -9.50
CA ARG A 367 -16.39 -2.40 -10.07
C ARG A 367 -16.29 -2.43 -11.59
N VAL A 368 -16.05 -3.58 -12.21
CA VAL A 368 -15.86 -3.68 -13.68
C VAL A 368 -16.99 -4.41 -14.40
N GLY A 369 -17.84 -5.12 -13.67
CA GLY A 369 -18.85 -5.99 -14.26
C GLY A 369 -19.88 -5.23 -15.07
N THR A 370 -20.27 -5.82 -16.19
CA THR A 370 -21.29 -5.37 -17.13
C THR A 370 -22.57 -6.21 -16.95
N ALA A 371 -23.49 -6.15 -17.92
CA ALA A 371 -24.65 -7.03 -17.95
C ALA A 371 -24.28 -8.52 -17.92
N THR A 372 -23.10 -8.90 -18.44
CA THR A 372 -22.67 -10.31 -18.49
C THR A 372 -22.36 -10.89 -17.10
N ALA A 373 -21.89 -10.06 -16.15
CA ALA A 373 -21.65 -10.47 -14.78
C ALA A 373 -22.92 -10.70 -13.94
N VAL A 374 -24.09 -10.20 -14.36
CA VAL A 374 -25.32 -10.23 -13.52
C VAL A 374 -25.76 -11.66 -13.21
N ALA A 375 -25.84 -12.54 -14.22
CA ALA A 375 -26.29 -13.91 -14.00
C ALA A 375 -25.31 -14.72 -13.12
N PRO A 376 -23.98 -14.72 -13.38
CA PRO A 376 -23.00 -15.36 -12.50
C PRO A 376 -23.02 -14.84 -11.05
N LEU A 377 -23.16 -13.53 -10.85
CA LEU A 377 -23.25 -12.95 -9.52
C LEU A 377 -24.55 -13.35 -8.80
N GLN A 378 -25.69 -13.42 -9.52
CA GLN A 378 -26.96 -13.88 -8.97
C GLN A 378 -26.88 -15.35 -8.54
N GLN A 379 -26.24 -16.19 -9.36
CA GLN A 379 -25.96 -17.57 -8.99
C GLN A 379 -25.09 -17.63 -7.73
N ALA A 380 -24.00 -16.87 -7.66
CA ALA A 380 -23.12 -16.82 -6.50
C ALA A 380 -23.82 -16.32 -5.23
N ALA A 381 -24.74 -15.35 -5.34
CA ALA A 381 -25.54 -14.86 -4.24
C ALA A 381 -26.56 -15.91 -3.72
N ASN A 382 -27.04 -16.77 -4.61
CA ASN A 382 -28.05 -17.79 -4.28
C ASN A 382 -27.45 -19.11 -3.77
N ILE A 383 -26.13 -19.30 -3.84
CA ILE A 383 -25.47 -20.49 -3.27
C ILE A 383 -25.76 -20.55 -1.77
N MET A 384 -26.51 -21.56 -1.36
CA MET A 384 -26.90 -21.81 0.03
C MET A 384 -25.87 -22.60 0.82
N SER A 385 -24.69 -22.92 0.26
CA SER A 385 -23.67 -23.66 1.00
C SER A 385 -23.26 -22.89 2.26
N TRP A 386 -23.47 -23.51 3.42
CA TRP A 386 -23.12 -23.02 4.76
C TRP A 386 -21.65 -23.32 5.11
N GLU A 387 -20.90 -23.91 4.18
CA GLU A 387 -19.47 -24.15 4.37
C GLU A 387 -18.71 -22.82 4.52
N GLN A 388 -17.54 -22.90 5.16
CA GLN A 388 -16.77 -21.76 5.66
C GLN A 388 -16.70 -20.60 4.64
N GLY A 389 -17.32 -19.46 4.97
CA GLY A 389 -17.30 -18.22 4.18
C GLY A 389 -18.48 -17.99 3.23
N GLY A 390 -19.51 -18.83 3.25
CA GLY A 390 -20.74 -18.66 2.47
C GLY A 390 -21.43 -17.29 2.65
N PRO A 391 -21.65 -16.79 3.89
CA PRO A 391 -22.27 -15.49 4.13
C PRO A 391 -21.48 -14.31 3.55
N GLU A 392 -20.15 -14.30 3.69
CA GLU A 392 -19.28 -13.25 3.18
C GLU A 392 -19.28 -13.22 1.65
N ARG A 393 -19.18 -14.39 1.02
CA ARG A 393 -19.26 -14.51 -0.45
C ARG A 393 -20.62 -14.08 -0.99
N ARG A 394 -21.70 -14.47 -0.32
CA ARG A 394 -23.06 -14.03 -0.66
C ARG A 394 -23.20 -12.51 -0.53
N GLY A 395 -22.76 -11.95 0.59
CA GLY A 395 -22.81 -10.50 0.83
C GLY A 395 -22.01 -9.72 -0.22
N ALA A 396 -20.80 -10.18 -0.56
CA ALA A 396 -19.99 -9.58 -1.62
C ALA A 396 -20.66 -9.67 -3.00
N ALA A 397 -21.26 -10.81 -3.35
CA ALA A 397 -21.99 -10.98 -4.61
C ALA A 397 -23.25 -10.10 -4.69
N GLN A 398 -24.01 -9.98 -3.61
CA GLN A 398 -25.18 -9.09 -3.53
C GLN A 398 -24.80 -7.62 -3.67
N LEU A 399 -23.74 -7.18 -2.98
CA LEU A 399 -23.21 -5.83 -3.12
C LEU A 399 -22.73 -5.56 -4.54
N ALA A 400 -22.05 -6.52 -5.15
CA ALA A 400 -21.60 -6.42 -6.54
C ALA A 400 -22.77 -6.33 -7.53
N LEU A 401 -23.82 -7.14 -7.35
CA LEU A 401 -25.06 -7.05 -8.15
C LEU A 401 -25.69 -5.67 -8.06
N GLN A 402 -25.80 -5.12 -6.85
CA GLN A 402 -26.37 -3.81 -6.63
C GLN A 402 -25.57 -2.74 -7.39
N LYS A 403 -24.24 -2.76 -7.29
CA LYS A 403 -23.35 -1.82 -7.99
C LYS A 403 -23.40 -1.96 -9.50
N THR A 404 -23.44 -3.18 -10.02
CA THR A 404 -23.55 -3.42 -11.47
C THR A 404 -24.91 -2.96 -12.00
N ARG A 405 -26.01 -3.28 -11.31
CA ARG A 405 -27.36 -2.80 -11.69
C ARG A 405 -27.49 -1.28 -11.60
N SER A 406 -26.92 -0.63 -10.59
CA SER A 406 -26.98 0.83 -10.48
C SER A 406 -26.24 1.51 -11.63
N ARG A 407 -25.09 0.96 -12.07
CA ARG A 407 -24.34 1.48 -13.23
C ARG A 407 -25.11 1.26 -14.53
N LEU A 408 -25.62 0.06 -14.76
CA LEU A 408 -26.46 -0.24 -15.93
C LEU A 408 -27.70 0.65 -15.98
N ARG A 409 -28.34 0.95 -14.84
CA ARG A 409 -29.46 1.90 -14.77
C ARG A 409 -29.03 3.34 -15.01
N GLY A 410 -27.81 3.74 -14.65
CA GLY A 410 -27.27 5.06 -14.96
C GLY A 410 -26.97 5.23 -16.46
N GLU A 411 -26.40 4.21 -17.07
CA GLU A 411 -26.12 4.16 -18.52
C GLU A 411 -27.41 4.10 -19.35
N LEU A 412 -28.37 3.27 -18.93
CA LEU A 412 -29.70 3.16 -19.55
C LEU A 412 -30.64 4.30 -19.12
N GLY A 413 -30.36 5.00 -18.02
CA GLY A 413 -31.15 6.15 -17.54
C GLY A 413 -30.97 7.41 -18.39
N ALA A 414 -30.00 7.42 -19.30
CA ALA A 414 -29.93 8.37 -20.41
C ALA A 414 -30.85 8.00 -21.60
N LEU A 415 -31.47 6.82 -21.57
CA LEU A 415 -32.49 6.32 -22.50
C LEU A 415 -33.61 5.64 -21.69
N SER A 416 -34.42 6.46 -21.02
CA SER A 416 -35.57 6.10 -20.17
C SER A 416 -36.18 4.71 -20.45
N VAL A 417 -35.78 3.72 -19.66
CA VAL A 417 -36.48 2.43 -19.58
C VAL A 417 -37.62 2.59 -18.57
N VAL A 418 -38.84 2.66 -19.10
CA VAL A 418 -40.09 2.64 -18.33
C VAL A 418 -40.19 1.29 -17.61
N ASP A 419 -40.47 1.36 -16.31
CA ASP A 419 -40.70 0.20 -15.45
C ASP A 419 -41.98 -0.54 -15.92
N PRO A 420 -41.92 -1.80 -16.37
CA PRO A 420 -43.08 -2.51 -16.90
C PRO A 420 -44.17 -2.79 -15.85
N GLU A 421 -43.88 -2.58 -14.56
CA GLU A 421 -44.88 -2.69 -13.48
C GLU A 421 -45.62 -1.38 -13.20
N GLN A 422 -45.20 -0.24 -13.77
CA GLN A 422 -45.99 1.00 -13.76
C GLN A 422 -46.87 1.10 -15.00
N ARG A 423 -47.96 0.33 -14.99
CA ARG A 423 -49.12 0.61 -15.85
C ARG A 423 -49.85 1.84 -15.31
N GLU A 424 -49.70 2.97 -15.99
CA GLU A 424 -50.80 3.73 -16.62
C GLU A 424 -50.29 5.11 -17.08
N GLY A 425 -50.25 5.31 -18.40
CA GLY A 425 -49.80 6.54 -19.04
C GLY A 425 -49.03 6.25 -20.32
N GLN A 426 -49.75 5.94 -21.40
CA GLN A 426 -49.20 5.55 -22.69
C GLN A 426 -48.37 6.67 -23.35
N LEU A 427 -47.16 6.32 -23.80
CA LEU A 427 -46.57 6.90 -25.01
C LEU A 427 -46.15 5.73 -25.92
N SER A 428 -46.96 5.46 -26.94
CA SER A 428 -46.63 4.52 -28.00
C SER A 428 -45.74 5.21 -29.04
N LEU A 429 -44.53 4.69 -29.25
CA LEU A 429 -43.76 4.94 -30.45
C LEU A 429 -44.39 4.13 -31.60
N ALA A 430 -44.94 4.84 -32.59
CA ALA A 430 -45.30 4.23 -33.87
C ALA A 430 -44.03 3.89 -34.66
N ALA A 431 -44.04 2.75 -35.34
CA ALA A 431 -42.90 2.20 -36.06
C ALA A 431 -42.48 3.03 -37.30
N ASP A 432 -43.30 4.00 -37.73
CA ASP A 432 -43.00 4.84 -38.89
C ASP A 432 -43.08 6.31 -38.47
N GLY A 433 -41.92 6.96 -38.41
CA GLY A 433 -41.75 8.26 -37.78
C GLY A 433 -42.55 9.38 -38.43
N PHE A 434 -43.64 9.80 -37.78
CA PHE A 434 -44.14 11.18 -37.81
C PHE A 434 -44.79 11.51 -36.46
N LEU A 435 -44.40 12.63 -35.86
CA LEU A 435 -45.04 13.19 -34.67
C LEU A 435 -46.34 13.91 -35.10
N SER A 436 -47.47 13.51 -34.52
CA SER A 436 -48.71 14.28 -34.59
C SER A 436 -49.08 14.74 -33.18
N MET A 437 -49.12 16.06 -32.98
CA MET A 437 -49.73 16.66 -31.80
C MET A 437 -51.25 16.66 -31.98
N LYS A 438 -51.95 16.13 -30.99
CA LYS A 438 -53.41 16.25 -30.91
C LYS A 438 -53.72 17.47 -30.07
N ASP A 439 -54.20 18.53 -30.71
CA ASP A 439 -54.78 19.68 -30.03
C ASP A 439 -55.98 19.20 -29.20
N SER A 440 -56.03 19.69 -27.96
CA SER A 440 -57.13 19.48 -27.04
C SER A 440 -58.12 20.61 -27.25
N ASP A 441 -59.17 20.32 -28.02
CA ASP A 441 -60.35 21.18 -28.07
C ASP A 441 -61.49 20.61 -27.23
N GLU A 442 -62.18 21.58 -26.64
CA GLU A 442 -63.25 21.55 -25.67
C GLU A 442 -64.50 20.76 -26.11
N GLY A 443 -65.22 20.21 -25.12
CA GLY A 443 -66.52 19.57 -25.26
C GLY A 443 -66.90 18.76 -24.02
#